data_AF-A0A1G7FYP7-F1
#
_entry.id   AF-A0A1G7FYP7-F1
#
_cell.length_a   1.000
_cell.length_b   1.000
_cell.length_c   1.000
_cell.angle_alpha   90.00
_cell.angle_beta   90.00
_cell.angle_gamma   90.00
#
_symmetry.space_group_name_H-M   'P 1'
#
loop_
_entity.id
_entity.type
_entity.pdbx_description
1 polymer ?
#
loop_
_entity_poly.entity_id
_entity_poly.type
_entity_poly.pdbx_seq_one_letter_code
_entity_poly.pdbx_strand_id
1 'polypeptide(L)' 'MENLSAAEKILFGIALVIFVASIFNRDLFRFMFLAFALAFVYRVIRPKEGEKRGWNLLIVALLLMGFLLANPW' A
#
# COMPACT_ATOMS: atom_id res chain seq x y z
N MET A 1 20.76 1.25 12.09
CA MET A 1 19.43 0.66 11.80
C MET A 1 18.66 0.69 13.10
N GLU A 2 17.67 1.58 13.24
CA GLU A 2 16.86 1.67 14.46
C GLU A 2 16.13 0.35 14.70
N ASN A 3 16.12 -0.12 15.95
CA ASN A 3 15.40 -1.32 16.34
C ASN A 3 13.90 -1.07 16.23
N LEU A 4 13.26 -1.69 15.24
CA LEU A 4 11.79 -1.70 15.11
C LEU A 4 11.14 -2.16 16.43
N SER A 5 10.12 -1.43 16.86
CA SER A 5 9.29 -1.79 18.00
C SER A 5 8.58 -3.13 17.77
N ALA A 6 8.12 -3.77 18.84
CA ALA A 6 7.38 -5.03 18.75
C ALA A 6 6.14 -4.92 17.85
N ALA A 7 5.43 -3.79 17.91
CA ALA A 7 4.27 -3.51 17.08
C ALA A 7 4.63 -3.43 15.59
N GLU A 8 5.74 -2.76 15.24
CA GLU A 8 6.19 -2.65 13.86
C GLU A 8 6.62 -4.00 13.28
N LYS A 9 7.26 -4.86 14.08
CA LYS A 9 7.62 -6.22 13.67
C LYS A 9 6.38 -7.07 13.38
N ILE A 10 5.35 -6.97 14.21
CA ILE A 10 4.07 -7.68 14.00
C ILE A 10 3.38 -7.18 12.74
N LEU A 11 3.26 -5.86 12.58
CA LEU A 11 2.67 -5.24 11.38
C LEU A 11 3.42 -5.63 10.12
N PHE A 12 4.76 -5.66 10.17
CA PHE A 12 5.59 -6.10 9.06
C PHE A 12 5.36 -7.58 8.73
N GLY A 13 5.27 -8.45 9.75
CA GLY A 13 4.94 -9.86 9.57
C GLY A 13 3.58 -10.07 8.91
N ILE A 14 2.55 -9.34 9.35
CA ILE A 14 1.21 -9.38 8.75
C ILE A 14 1.27 -8.91 7.29
N ALA A 15 1.94 -7.79 7.01
CA ALA A 15 2.10 -7.28 5.66
C ALA A 15 2.80 -8.29 4.73
N LEU A 16 3.82 -8.99 5.23
CA LEU A 16 4.53 -10.04 4.49
C LEU A 16 3.63 -11.23 4.19
N VAL A 17 2.85 -11.72 5.16
CA VAL A 17 1.91 -12.83 4.95
C VAL A 17 0.86 -12.45 3.91
N ILE A 18 0.28 -11.26 4.01
CA ILE A 18 -0.73 -10.79 3.04
C ILE A 18 -0.08 -10.66 1.65
N PHE A 19 1.14 -10.12 1.55
CA PHE A 19 1.87 -10.02 0.28
C PHE A 19 2.12 -11.40 -0.33
N VAL A 20 2.59 -12.37 0.43
CA VAL A 20 2.80 -13.74 -0.07
C VAL A 20 1.47 -14.39 -0.48
N ALA A 21 0.43 -14.30 0.35
CA ALA A 21 -0.90 -14.84 0.07
C ALA A 21 -1.50 -14.23 -1.21
N SER A 22 -1.23 -12.95 -1.46
CA SER A 22 -1.69 -12.24 -2.63
C SER A 22 -1.08 -12.74 -3.94
N ILE A 23 0.15 -13.25 -3.92
CA ILE A 23 0.78 -13.86 -5.11
C ILE A 23 -0.03 -15.07 -5.59
N PHE A 24 -0.64 -15.81 -4.65
CA PHE A 24 -1.44 -17.01 -4.95
C PHE A 24 -2.91 -16.70 -5.24
N ASN A 25 -3.41 -15.52 -4.88
CA ASN A 25 -4.79 -15.10 -5.12
C ASN A 25 -4.83 -13.69 -5.73
N ARG A 26 -5.08 -13.64 -7.06
CA ARG A 26 -5.11 -12.40 -7.84
C ARG A 26 -6.12 -11.38 -7.31
N ASP A 27 -7.27 -11.82 -6.80
CA ASP A 27 -8.26 -10.91 -6.23
C ASP A 27 -7.73 -10.27 -4.93
N LEU A 28 -7.09 -11.07 -4.08
CA LEU A 28 -6.45 -10.57 -2.86
C LEU A 28 -5.35 -9.54 -3.17
N PHE A 29 -4.51 -9.82 -4.20
CA PHE A 29 -3.50 -8.89 -4.70
C PHE A 29 -4.11 -7.59 -5.20
N ARG A 30 -5.20 -7.69 -5.95
CA ARG A 30 -5.96 -6.53 -6.41
C ARG A 30 -6.42 -5.68 -5.23
N PHE A 31 -7.07 -6.27 -4.22
CA PHE A 31 -7.56 -5.51 -3.06
C PHE A 31 -6.44 -4.90 -2.20
N MET A 32 -5.23 -5.47 -2.19
CA MET A 32 -4.07 -4.83 -1.55
C MET A 32 -3.71 -3.49 -2.19
N PHE A 33 -3.71 -3.39 -3.53
CA PHE A 33 -3.46 -2.12 -4.20
C PHE A 33 -4.48 -1.06 -3.80
N LEU A 34 -5.75 -1.46 -3.65
CA LEU A 34 -6.81 -0.56 -3.19
C LEU A 34 -6.58 -0.09 -1.76
N ALA A 35 -6.23 -1.00 -0.85
CA ALA A 35 -5.94 -0.67 0.54
C ALA A 35 -4.75 0.29 0.67
N PHE A 36 -3.67 0.04 -0.08
CA PHE A 36 -2.53 0.95 -0.12
C PHE A 36 -2.89 2.29 -0.75
N ALA A 37 -3.65 2.32 -1.85
CA ALA A 37 -4.09 3.55 -2.48
C ALA A 37 -4.87 4.41 -1.48
N LEU A 38 -5.78 3.81 -0.71
CA LEU A 38 -6.55 4.50 0.33
C LEU A 38 -5.64 5.11 1.42
N ALA A 39 -4.62 4.38 1.87
CA ALA A 39 -3.66 4.87 2.86
C ALA A 39 -2.88 6.10 2.34
N PHE A 40 -2.51 6.11 1.05
CA PHE A 40 -1.85 7.26 0.42
C PHE A 40 -2.82 8.40 0.13
N VAL A 41 -4.10 8.13 -0.20
CA VAL A 41 -5.14 9.17 -0.32
C VAL A 41 -5.28 9.92 1.00
N TYR A 42 -5.26 9.23 2.14
CA TYR A 42 -5.25 9.89 3.45
C TYR A 42 -4.04 10.84 3.60
N ARG A 43 -2.84 10.43 3.16
CA ARG A 43 -1.64 11.30 3.15
C ARG A 43 -1.71 12.44 2.13
N VAL A 44 -2.49 12.32 1.05
CA VAL A 44 -2.76 13.43 0.12
C VAL A 44 -3.65 14.49 0.77
N ILE A 45 -4.62 14.06 1.59
CA ILE A 45 -5.57 14.94 2.29
C ILE A 45 -4.91 15.57 3.53
N ARG A 46 -4.10 14.81 4.26
CA ARG A 46 -3.32 15.27 5.42
C ARG A 46 -1.83 15.00 5.20
N PRO A 47 -1.15 15.82 4.37
CA PRO A 47 0.29 15.69 4.20
C PRO A 47 1.01 16.00 5.51
N LYS A 48 2.03 15.21 5.84
CA LYS A 48 2.94 15.54 6.95
C LYS A 48 3.85 16.71 6.54
N GLU A 49 4.38 17.45 7.51
CA GLU A 49 5.34 18.52 7.25
C GLU A 49 6.53 17.99 6.43
N GLY A 50 6.81 18.64 5.29
CA GLY A 50 7.85 18.23 4.34
C GLY A 50 7.42 17.22 3.27
N GLU A 51 6.23 16.60 3.35
CA GLU A 51 5.72 15.72 2.28
C GLU A 51 5.15 16.54 1.11
N LYS A 52 5.67 16.29 -0.10
CA LYS A 52 5.14 16.87 -1.33
C LYS A 52 3.88 16.13 -1.76
N ARG A 53 2.72 16.80 -1.68
CA ARG A 53 1.41 16.27 -2.07
C ARG A 53 1.39 15.62 -3.47
N GLY A 54 2.14 16.17 -4.43
CA GLY A 54 2.25 15.63 -5.79
C GLY A 54 2.83 14.21 -5.86
N TRP A 55 3.79 13.87 -4.99
CA TRP A 55 4.36 12.51 -4.93
C TRP A 55 3.34 11.51 -4.37
N ASN A 56 2.61 11.89 -3.33
CA ASN A 56 1.55 11.05 -2.77
C ASN A 56 0.45 10.80 -3.83
N LEU A 57 0.07 11.82 -4.61
CA LEU A 57 -0.88 11.67 -5.73
C LEU A 57 -0.37 10.73 -6.82
N LEU A 58 0.90 10.82 -7.19
CA LEU A 58 1.52 9.95 -8.18
C LEU A 58 1.54 8.49 -7.70
N ILE A 59 1.84 8.27 -6.42
CA ILE A 59 1.78 6.94 -5.79
C ILE A 59 0.34 6.40 -5.80
N VAL A 60 -0.66 7.22 -5.44
CA VAL A 60 -2.07 6.81 -5.53
C VAL A 60 -2.43 6.39 -6.96
N ALA A 61 -2.05 7.19 -7.96
CA ALA A 61 -2.33 6.88 -9.36
C ALA A 61 -1.68 5.56 -9.81
N LEU A 62 -0.41 5.32 -9.43
CA LEU A 62 0.28 4.06 -9.72
C LEU A 62 -0.38 2.85 -9.05
N LEU A 63 -0.81 2.99 -7.79
CA LEU A 63 -1.50 1.93 -7.07
C LEU A 63 -2.87 1.63 -7.68
N LEU A 64 -3.62 2.65 -8.12
CA LEU A 64 -4.88 2.46 -8.84
C LEU A 64 -4.68 1.82 -10.21
N MET A 65 -3.61 2.17 -10.94
CA MET A 65 -3.24 1.46 -12.16
C MET A 65 -2.90 0.00 -11.88
N GLY A 66 -2.12 -0.27 -10.81
CA GLY A 66 -1.84 -1.63 -10.35
C GLY A 66 -3.11 -2.42 -10.02
N PHE A 67 -4.08 -1.79 -9.36
CA PHE A 67 -5.40 -2.37 -9.11
C PHE A 67 -6.14 -2.75 -10.40
N LEU A 68 -6.16 -1.87 -11.40
CA LEU A 68 -6.84 -2.13 -12.67
C LEU A 68 -6.15 -3.23 -13.49
N LEU A 69 -4.81 -3.31 -13.41
CA LEU A 69 -4.00 -4.27 -14.17
C LEU A 69 -3.85 -5.63 -13.48
N ALA A 70 -4.02 -5.72 -12.16
CA ALA A 70 -3.87 -6.95 -11.38
C ALA A 70 -4.95 -8.01 -11.66
N ASN A 71 -6.00 -7.68 -12.41
CA ASN A 71 -6.99 -8.66 -12.87
C ASN A 71 -7.63 -8.22 -14.20
N PRO A 72 -7.05 -8.57 -15.36
CA PRO A 72 -7.53 -8.12 -16.66
C PRO A 72 -8.69 -8.96 -17.20
N TRP A 73 -9.64 -9.35 -16.34
CA TRP A 73 -10.73 -10.30 -16.61
C TRP A 73 -10.34 -11.77 -16.54
#